data_AF-A0A9P9PKS1-F1
#
_entry.id   AF-A0A9P9PKS1-F1
#
_cell.length_a   1.000
_cell.length_b   1.000
_cell.length_c   1.000
_cell.angle_alpha   90.00
_cell.angle_beta   90.00
_cell.angle_gamma   90.00
#
_symmetry.space_group_name_H-M   'P 1'
#
loop_
_entity.id
_entity.type
_entity.pdbx_description
1 polymer ?
#
loop_
_entity_poly.entity_id
_entity_poly.type
_entity_poly.pdbx_seq_one_letter_code
_entity_poly.pdbx_strand_id
1 'polypeptide(L)'
;MGSSSHKSRASGRSSTKTSGKSKRKHSDAKSYTSSGPSNEPQPDASEEALESGSEEVPQPTFLFQVNQLPIDVDSAHAYRTNDSGSWNPPIYRDGFGPQIAGNLYRWDASGSITLATDCQWYNGTFWSRSRQQVATYCTRTVFWCNPFAQFMVATGDASSRNMADSDEPHNRWWPLTFEYDGDISRVTESAEGQYLSGSGPGWIADLGLSSYVPRESTRPAGGLSGNLATLFGIISMSCSHRHFDSMITHVLRDHRWRGHSHRDGRSDQRGVVVHIYYDPENTGGSNWETIPYIEFEGSPLVR
;
A
#
# COMPACT_ATOMS: atom_id res chain seq x y z
N MET A 1 61.96 -8.55 -7.80
CA MET A 1 62.54 -7.36 -8.44
C MET A 1 61.41 -6.72 -9.25
N GLY A 2 60.64 -5.81 -8.66
CA GLY A 2 60.77 -4.35 -8.86
C GLY A 2 59.89 -3.95 -10.06
N SER A 3 58.90 -3.06 -10.01
CA SER A 3 58.72 -1.89 -9.14
C SER A 3 57.25 -1.48 -9.07
N SER A 4 56.91 -0.89 -7.92
CA SER A 4 55.68 -0.21 -7.56
C SER A 4 55.51 1.11 -8.33
N SER A 5 54.27 1.53 -8.62
CA SER A 5 53.97 2.94 -8.82
C SER A 5 52.54 3.28 -8.36
N HIS A 6 52.49 3.91 -7.18
CA HIS A 6 51.35 4.66 -6.66
C HIS A 6 51.06 5.89 -7.51
N LYS A 7 49.78 6.22 -7.71
CA LYS A 7 49.36 7.61 -7.90
C LYS A 7 48.09 7.93 -7.11
N SER A 8 48.14 9.13 -6.55
CA SER A 8 47.44 9.64 -5.39
C SER A 8 46.13 10.37 -5.70
N ARG A 9 45.26 10.38 -4.69
CA ARG A 9 44.09 11.25 -4.47
C ARG A 9 44.33 12.72 -4.85
N ALA A 10 43.26 13.36 -5.35
CA ALA A 10 43.03 14.79 -5.19
C ALA A 10 41.59 15.01 -4.70
N SER A 11 41.47 15.61 -3.51
CA SER A 11 40.24 16.03 -2.85
C SER A 11 39.90 17.47 -3.26
N GLY A 12 38.78 17.67 -3.97
CA GLY A 12 38.22 18.99 -4.27
C GLY A 12 37.15 19.35 -3.24
N ARG A 13 37.47 20.30 -2.35
CA ARG A 13 36.59 20.87 -1.34
C ARG A 13 36.01 22.17 -1.92
N SER A 14 34.70 22.23 -2.19
CA SER A 14 34.01 23.48 -2.52
C SER A 14 32.94 23.76 -1.49
N SER A 15 33.11 24.88 -0.79
CA SER A 15 32.22 25.40 0.23
C SER A 15 31.45 26.59 -0.33
N THR A 16 30.13 26.50 -0.41
CA THR A 16 29.25 27.65 -0.60
C THR A 16 28.24 27.71 0.53
N LYS A 17 28.45 28.71 1.39
CA LYS A 17 27.51 29.18 2.42
C LYS A 17 26.47 30.08 1.76
N THR A 18 25.20 29.77 1.93
CA THR A 18 24.11 30.73 1.72
C THR A 18 23.24 30.78 2.97
N SER A 19 23.37 31.88 3.72
CA SER A 19 22.53 32.20 4.88
C SER A 19 21.30 32.97 4.41
N GLY A 20 20.13 32.33 4.44
CA GLY A 20 18.83 32.98 4.26
C GLY A 20 18.19 33.29 5.62
N LYS A 21 18.30 34.53 6.09
CA LYS A 21 17.53 35.03 7.25
C LYS A 21 16.12 35.38 6.80
N SER A 22 15.12 34.62 7.22
CA SER A 22 13.69 35.00 7.08
C SER A 22 13.20 35.64 8.38
N LYS A 23 12.84 36.93 8.29
CA LYS A 23 12.15 37.70 9.33
C LYS A 23 10.65 37.47 9.16
N ARG A 24 9.97 36.83 10.11
CA ARG A 24 8.51 36.91 10.23
C ARG A 24 8.12 37.88 11.35
N LYS A 25 7.33 38.87 10.94
CA LYS A 25 6.77 39.95 11.74
C LYS A 25 5.63 39.42 12.62
N HIS A 26 5.59 39.97 13.84
CA HIS A 26 4.43 40.00 14.72
C HIS A 26 3.21 40.65 14.03
N SER A 27 2.03 40.12 14.32
CA SER A 27 0.79 40.88 14.34
C SER A 27 -0.05 40.42 15.52
N ASP A 28 -0.14 41.30 16.51
CA ASP A 28 -1.11 41.28 17.59
C ASP A 28 -2.53 41.55 17.04
N ALA A 29 -3.53 40.84 17.55
CA ALA A 29 -4.92 41.28 17.51
C ALA A 29 -5.71 40.78 18.73
N LYS A 30 -5.67 41.63 19.76
CA LYS A 30 -6.78 42.12 20.61
C LYS A 30 -7.99 41.21 20.86
N SER A 31 -8.15 40.94 22.15
CA SER A 31 -9.38 40.59 22.85
C SER A 31 -10.54 41.55 22.60
N TYR A 32 -11.77 41.03 22.56
CA TYR A 32 -12.96 41.72 23.04
C TYR A 32 -13.78 40.80 23.94
N THR A 33 -14.09 41.33 25.11
CA THR A 33 -14.95 40.81 26.16
C THR A 33 -16.40 41.27 25.99
N SER A 34 -17.32 40.47 26.55
CA SER A 34 -18.55 40.86 27.26
C SER A 34 -19.89 40.95 26.50
N SER A 35 -20.73 39.95 26.81
CA SER A 35 -22.08 40.00 27.42
C SER A 35 -23.18 40.92 26.89
N GLY A 36 -24.35 40.34 26.64
CA GLY A 36 -25.65 41.01 26.73
C GLY A 36 -26.81 40.10 26.28
N PRO A 37 -27.86 39.88 27.10
CA PRO A 37 -28.99 39.00 26.77
C PRO A 37 -30.07 39.77 26.00
N SER A 38 -30.80 39.10 25.13
CA SER A 38 -32.04 39.63 24.55
C SER A 38 -33.07 38.51 24.42
N ASN A 39 -34.20 38.77 25.09
CA ASN A 39 -35.41 37.96 25.09
C ASN A 39 -36.23 38.21 23.81
N GLU A 40 -37.16 37.26 23.56
CA GLU A 40 -38.34 37.26 22.68
C GLU A 40 -38.13 36.78 21.23
N PRO A 41 -39.17 36.22 20.58
CA PRO A 41 -40.33 35.45 21.08
C PRO A 41 -40.48 34.06 20.39
N GLN A 42 -41.13 33.12 21.08
CA GLN A 42 -41.56 31.82 20.53
C GLN A 42 -42.51 31.99 19.33
N PRO A 43 -42.27 31.30 18.21
CA PRO A 43 -43.32 30.92 17.27
C PRO A 43 -43.81 29.51 17.59
N ASP A 44 -45.10 29.40 17.96
CA ASP A 44 -45.88 28.18 17.79
C ASP A 44 -46.00 27.91 16.28
N ALA A 45 -45.31 26.89 15.80
CA ALA A 45 -45.53 26.31 14.48
C ALA A 45 -45.27 24.80 14.58
N SER A 46 -46.38 24.06 14.62
CA SER A 46 -46.55 22.66 14.23
C SER A 46 -45.29 22.02 13.66
N GLU A 47 -44.56 21.26 14.50
CA GLU A 47 -43.62 20.24 14.06
C GLU A 47 -44.43 19.13 13.36
N GLU A 48 -44.64 19.27 12.07
CA GLU A 48 -44.68 18.09 11.21
C GLU A 48 -43.32 17.42 11.36
N ALA A 49 -43.31 16.30 12.09
CA ALA A 49 -42.17 15.42 12.18
C ALA A 49 -41.84 14.89 10.77
N LEU A 50 -41.04 15.67 10.03
CA LEU A 50 -40.18 15.14 9.00
C LEU A 50 -39.33 14.10 9.70
N GLU A 51 -39.69 12.83 9.51
CA GLU A 51 -38.78 11.70 9.69
C GLU A 51 -37.55 12.02 8.84
N SER A 52 -36.59 12.70 9.45
CA SER A 52 -35.22 12.84 9.01
C SER A 52 -34.66 11.43 9.03
N GLY A 53 -34.96 10.66 7.98
CA GLY A 53 -34.25 9.44 7.67
C GLY A 53 -32.79 9.85 7.62
N SER A 54 -32.04 9.45 8.65
CA SER A 54 -30.60 9.62 8.68
C SER A 54 -30.09 8.92 7.44
N GLU A 55 -29.70 9.69 6.44
CA GLU A 55 -29.09 9.19 5.22
C GLU A 55 -27.84 8.43 5.67
N GLU A 56 -27.95 7.10 5.70
CA GLU A 56 -26.93 6.25 6.28
C GLU A 56 -25.70 6.38 5.39
N VAL A 57 -24.65 7.03 5.90
CA VAL A 57 -23.41 7.26 5.15
C VAL A 57 -22.90 5.89 4.69
N PRO A 58 -22.82 5.65 3.37
CA PRO A 58 -22.44 4.34 2.85
C PRO A 58 -21.09 3.90 3.42
N GLN A 59 -21.06 2.71 4.02
CA GLN A 59 -19.84 2.20 4.62
C GLN A 59 -18.82 1.89 3.52
N PRO A 60 -17.53 2.24 3.71
CA PRO A 60 -16.51 1.96 2.70
C PRO A 60 -16.35 0.47 2.36
N THR A 61 -16.26 0.14 1.07
CA THR A 61 -15.88 -1.20 0.59
C THR A 61 -14.99 -1.09 -0.65
N PHE A 62 -14.24 -2.14 -0.95
CA PHE A 62 -13.55 -2.29 -2.24
C PHE A 62 -13.32 -3.77 -2.55
N LEU A 63 -13.05 -4.07 -3.81
CA LEU A 63 -12.70 -5.42 -4.25
C LEU A 63 -11.21 -5.51 -4.51
N PHE A 64 -10.62 -6.69 -4.32
CA PHE A 64 -9.24 -6.94 -4.69
C PHE A 64 -9.01 -8.35 -5.21
N GLN A 65 -8.02 -8.50 -6.08
CA GLN A 65 -7.54 -9.78 -6.60
C GLN A 65 -6.02 -9.84 -6.49
N VAL A 66 -5.48 -10.99 -6.09
CA VAL A 66 -4.04 -11.25 -6.05
C VAL A 66 -3.70 -12.38 -7.02
N ASN A 67 -3.00 -12.06 -8.10
CA ASN A 67 -2.52 -13.02 -9.09
C ASN A 67 -1.07 -13.39 -8.77
N GLN A 68 -0.72 -14.67 -8.91
CA GLN A 68 0.70 -15.05 -8.85
C GLN A 68 1.38 -14.64 -10.16
N LEU A 69 2.59 -14.13 -10.04
CA LEU A 69 3.41 -13.74 -11.19
C LEU A 69 4.69 -14.57 -11.23
N PRO A 70 4.69 -15.70 -11.96
CA PRO A 70 5.88 -16.52 -12.11
C PRO A 70 6.92 -15.81 -12.98
N ILE A 71 8.19 -16.10 -12.71
CA ILE A 71 9.31 -15.72 -13.59
C ILE A 71 9.41 -16.75 -14.72
N ASP A 72 9.63 -16.28 -15.95
CA ASP A 72 9.88 -17.16 -17.10
C ASP A 72 11.35 -17.57 -17.13
N VAL A 73 11.69 -18.66 -16.43
CA VAL A 73 13.07 -19.14 -16.29
C VAL A 73 13.78 -19.46 -17.61
N ASP A 74 13.05 -19.65 -18.71
CA ASP A 74 13.61 -19.92 -20.03
C ASP A 74 13.91 -18.64 -20.82
N SER A 75 13.45 -17.49 -20.33
CA SER A 75 13.69 -16.19 -20.94
C SER A 75 15.09 -15.64 -20.62
N ALA A 76 15.76 -15.11 -21.65
CA ALA A 76 16.99 -14.34 -21.48
C ALA A 76 16.81 -13.09 -20.60
N HIS A 77 15.57 -12.65 -20.37
CA HIS A 77 15.23 -11.48 -19.58
C HIS A 77 14.82 -11.78 -18.13
N ALA A 78 14.76 -13.05 -17.72
CA ALA A 78 14.28 -13.44 -16.40
C ALA A 78 15.30 -13.28 -15.26
N TYR A 79 16.59 -13.41 -15.57
CA TYR A 79 17.63 -13.37 -14.55
C TYR A 79 18.36 -12.05 -14.56
N ARG A 80 18.22 -11.31 -13.45
CA ARG A 80 19.01 -10.12 -13.20
C ARG A 80 19.63 -10.20 -11.82
N THR A 81 20.95 -10.34 -11.76
CA THR A 81 21.72 -10.07 -10.54
C THR A 81 22.30 -8.66 -10.62
N ASN A 82 22.29 -7.91 -9.53
CA ASN A 82 23.10 -6.68 -9.45
C ASN A 82 24.60 -7.01 -9.33
N ASP A 83 25.44 -5.98 -9.27
CA ASP A 83 26.89 -6.11 -9.13
C ASP A 83 27.32 -6.87 -7.87
N SER A 84 26.47 -6.95 -6.84
CA SER A 84 26.72 -7.72 -5.61
C SER A 84 26.22 -9.18 -5.70
N GLY A 85 25.73 -9.63 -6.85
CA GLY A 85 25.18 -10.98 -7.05
C GLY A 85 23.78 -11.18 -6.45
N SER A 86 23.14 -10.12 -5.95
CA SER A 86 21.78 -10.18 -5.42
C SER A 86 20.78 -10.18 -6.57
N TRP A 87 19.83 -11.12 -6.53
CA TRP A 87 18.76 -11.19 -7.52
C TRP A 87 17.81 -9.98 -7.44
N ASN A 88 17.38 -9.50 -8.61
CA ASN A 88 16.37 -8.47 -8.81
C ASN A 88 15.29 -8.96 -9.79
N PRO A 89 14.05 -8.47 -9.68
CA PRO A 89 13.01 -8.84 -10.62
C PRO A 89 13.30 -8.35 -12.05
N PRO A 90 12.74 -9.02 -13.07
CA PRO A 90 12.85 -8.61 -14.46
C PRO A 90 12.35 -7.18 -14.69
N ILE A 91 12.90 -6.50 -15.69
CA ILE A 91 12.42 -5.17 -16.15
C ILE A 91 11.79 -5.20 -17.54
N TYR A 92 11.77 -6.37 -18.18
CA TYR A 92 11.12 -6.60 -19.46
C TYR A 92 9.96 -7.57 -19.25
N ARG A 93 8.86 -7.34 -19.97
CA ARG A 93 7.66 -8.18 -19.84
C ARG A 93 7.94 -9.65 -20.15
N ASP A 94 8.86 -9.91 -21.08
CA ASP A 94 9.23 -11.24 -21.53
C ASP A 94 10.03 -12.01 -20.47
N GLY A 95 10.41 -11.38 -19.35
CA GLY A 95 11.00 -12.08 -18.19
C GLY A 95 9.95 -12.72 -17.26
N PHE A 96 8.66 -12.51 -17.52
CA PHE A 96 7.57 -13.06 -16.72
C PHE A 96 6.80 -14.13 -17.47
N GLY A 97 6.39 -15.17 -16.74
CA GLY A 97 5.44 -16.16 -17.23
C GLY A 97 4.00 -15.64 -17.17
N PRO A 98 3.04 -16.42 -17.70
CA PRO A 98 1.63 -16.07 -17.59
C PRO A 98 1.19 -15.99 -16.13
N GLN A 99 0.41 -14.96 -15.80
CA GLN A 99 -0.18 -14.82 -14.47
C GLN A 99 -1.12 -15.96 -14.14
N ILE A 100 -1.10 -16.40 -12.88
CA ILE A 100 -2.06 -17.35 -12.33
C ILE A 100 -3.08 -16.56 -11.53
N ALA A 101 -4.29 -16.43 -12.07
CA ALA A 101 -5.34 -15.62 -11.47
C ALA A 101 -5.78 -16.16 -10.10
N GLY A 102 -5.89 -15.26 -9.11
CA GLY A 102 -6.48 -15.56 -7.81
C GLY A 102 -7.99 -15.32 -7.77
N ASN A 103 -8.60 -15.58 -6.62
CA ASN A 103 -10.00 -15.23 -6.39
C ASN A 103 -10.20 -13.72 -6.18
N LEU A 104 -11.42 -13.24 -6.43
CA LEU A 104 -11.83 -11.87 -6.12
C LEU A 104 -12.40 -11.81 -4.70
N TYR A 105 -11.88 -10.90 -3.89
CA TYR A 105 -12.28 -10.68 -2.51
C TYR A 105 -12.90 -9.30 -2.34
N ARG A 106 -13.77 -9.16 -1.35
CA ARG A 106 -14.35 -7.89 -0.89
C ARG A 106 -13.82 -7.58 0.50
N TRP A 107 -13.31 -6.37 0.66
CA TRP A 107 -13.00 -5.78 1.95
C TRP A 107 -14.12 -4.81 2.35
N ASP A 108 -14.45 -4.74 3.64
CA ASP A 108 -15.43 -3.81 4.19
C ASP A 108 -14.87 -2.94 5.32
N ALA A 109 -15.62 -1.89 5.68
CA ALA A 109 -15.24 -0.92 6.72
C ALA A 109 -14.97 -1.53 8.11
N SER A 110 -15.45 -2.76 8.38
CA SER A 110 -15.10 -3.49 9.61
C SER A 110 -13.69 -4.09 9.56
N GLY A 111 -12.99 -3.99 8.43
CA GLY A 111 -11.72 -4.64 8.20
C GLY A 111 -11.86 -6.14 7.93
N SER A 112 -13.06 -6.63 7.59
CA SER A 112 -13.30 -8.02 7.25
C SER A 112 -13.10 -8.26 5.76
N ILE A 113 -12.65 -9.47 5.41
CA ILE A 113 -12.44 -9.89 4.03
C ILE A 113 -13.34 -11.10 3.73
N THR A 114 -14.10 -11.02 2.64
CA THR A 114 -15.00 -12.08 2.18
C THR A 114 -14.77 -12.38 0.70
N LEU A 115 -15.19 -13.57 0.24
CA LEU A 115 -15.15 -13.92 -1.17
C LEU A 115 -16.26 -13.18 -1.93
N ALA A 116 -15.92 -12.48 -3.02
CA ALA A 116 -16.87 -11.73 -3.85
C ALA A 116 -17.62 -12.66 -4.83
N THR A 117 -18.45 -13.55 -4.29
CA THR A 117 -19.20 -14.57 -5.06
C THR A 117 -20.27 -14.00 -6.01
N ASP A 118 -20.59 -12.73 -5.85
CA ASP A 118 -21.50 -11.93 -6.68
C ASP A 118 -20.82 -11.33 -7.91
N CYS A 119 -19.51 -11.51 -8.07
CA CYS A 119 -18.76 -11.10 -9.26
C CYS A 119 -18.34 -12.31 -10.10
N GLN A 120 -18.39 -12.18 -11.42
CA GLN A 120 -18.06 -13.23 -12.37
C GLN A 120 -17.08 -12.74 -13.43
N TRP A 121 -16.11 -13.58 -13.77
CA TRP A 121 -15.17 -13.30 -14.84
C TRP A 121 -15.80 -13.56 -16.21
N TYR A 122 -15.84 -12.54 -17.08
CA TYR A 122 -16.39 -12.64 -18.43
C TYR A 122 -15.71 -11.64 -19.37
N ASN A 123 -15.30 -12.10 -20.56
CA ASN A 123 -14.61 -11.28 -21.57
C ASN A 123 -13.40 -10.49 -21.06
N GLY A 124 -12.56 -11.14 -20.21
CA GLY A 124 -11.31 -10.54 -19.75
C GLY A 124 -11.45 -9.52 -18.62
N THR A 125 -12.63 -9.42 -17.99
CA THR A 125 -12.88 -8.52 -16.86
C THR A 125 -13.91 -9.12 -15.91
N PHE A 126 -14.03 -8.57 -14.70
CA PHE A 126 -15.06 -8.95 -13.76
C PHE A 126 -16.34 -8.15 -14.00
N TRP A 127 -17.47 -8.82 -13.85
CA TRP A 127 -18.81 -8.26 -13.92
C TRP A 127 -19.56 -8.57 -12.64
N SER A 128 -20.25 -7.58 -12.11
CA SER A 128 -21.05 -7.72 -10.89
C SER A 128 -22.40 -8.39 -11.17
N ARG A 129 -23.12 -8.72 -10.09
CA ARG A 129 -24.48 -9.24 -10.14
C ARG A 129 -25.44 -8.27 -10.83
N SER A 130 -25.24 -6.96 -10.63
CA SER A 130 -25.97 -5.90 -11.31
C SER A 130 -25.55 -5.67 -12.77
N ARG A 131 -24.69 -6.54 -13.33
CA ARG A 131 -24.15 -6.46 -14.70
C ARG A 131 -23.35 -5.18 -14.96
N GLN A 132 -22.71 -4.65 -13.93
CA GLN A 132 -21.76 -3.57 -14.08
C GLN A 132 -20.36 -4.14 -14.22
N GLN A 133 -19.57 -3.56 -15.11
CA GLN A 133 -18.16 -3.91 -15.21
C GLN A 133 -17.43 -3.40 -13.97
N VAL A 134 -16.63 -4.26 -13.35
CA VAL A 134 -15.82 -3.92 -12.19
C VAL A 134 -14.63 -3.07 -12.66
N ALA A 135 -14.63 -1.79 -12.26
CA ALA A 135 -13.60 -0.83 -12.66
C ALA A 135 -12.38 -0.91 -11.74
N THR A 136 -11.18 -0.99 -12.34
CA THR A 136 -9.91 -0.99 -11.59
C THR A 136 -9.63 0.39 -11.02
N TYR A 137 -9.37 0.44 -9.72
CA TYR A 137 -8.84 1.64 -9.04
C TYR A 137 -7.34 1.74 -9.23
N CYS A 138 -6.60 0.68 -8.85
CA CYS A 138 -5.15 0.65 -9.00
C CYS A 138 -4.64 -0.78 -9.17
N THR A 139 -3.40 -0.89 -9.66
CA THR A 139 -2.69 -2.17 -9.77
C THR A 139 -1.26 -1.97 -9.32
N ARG A 140 -0.68 -2.97 -8.63
CA ARG A 140 0.73 -3.00 -8.26
C ARG A 140 1.30 -4.39 -8.44
N THR A 141 2.58 -4.45 -8.80
CA THR A 141 3.34 -5.69 -8.76
C THR A 141 4.26 -5.66 -7.55
N VAL A 142 4.26 -6.74 -6.77
CA VAL A 142 5.10 -6.87 -5.58
C VAL A 142 5.95 -8.14 -5.72
N PHE A 143 7.23 -8.03 -5.38
CA PHE A 143 8.17 -9.16 -5.33
C PHE A 143 8.82 -9.26 -3.97
N TRP A 144 8.94 -10.48 -3.46
CA TRP A 144 9.94 -10.81 -2.45
C TRP A 144 11.22 -11.26 -3.15
N CYS A 145 12.30 -10.48 -3.00
CA CYS A 145 13.53 -10.69 -3.75
C CYS A 145 14.49 -11.64 -3.02
N ASN A 146 14.92 -11.25 -1.82
CA ASN A 146 15.87 -11.98 -0.98
C ASN A 146 15.96 -11.28 0.40
N PRO A 147 16.67 -11.84 1.41
CA PRO A 147 16.79 -11.22 2.73
C PRO A 147 17.44 -9.82 2.76
N PHE A 148 18.16 -9.40 1.70
CA PHE A 148 18.83 -8.10 1.62
C PHE A 148 17.96 -7.04 0.94
N ALA A 149 17.40 -7.35 -0.23
CA ALA A 149 16.58 -6.43 -1.02
C ALA A 149 15.10 -6.45 -0.60
N GLN A 150 14.63 -7.56 -0.02
CA GLN A 150 13.29 -7.74 0.54
C GLN A 150 12.17 -7.45 -0.46
N PHE A 151 11.24 -6.56 -0.13
CA PHE A 151 10.12 -6.22 -0.98
C PHE A 151 10.51 -5.16 -2.02
N MET A 152 10.27 -5.49 -3.28
CA MET A 152 10.33 -4.56 -4.41
C MET A 152 8.94 -4.41 -5.01
N VAL A 153 8.56 -3.18 -5.35
CA VAL A 153 7.23 -2.82 -5.81
C VAL A 153 7.34 -2.07 -7.14
N ALA A 154 6.39 -2.30 -8.05
CA ALA A 154 6.26 -1.52 -9.28
C ALA A 154 4.82 -1.03 -9.45
N THR A 155 4.70 0.20 -9.94
CA THR A 155 3.41 0.82 -10.25
C THR A 155 2.75 0.11 -11.43
N GLY A 156 1.58 -0.51 -11.26
CA GLY A 156 0.90 -1.28 -12.30
C GLY A 156 1.41 -2.72 -12.46
N ASP A 157 0.94 -3.39 -13.51
CA ASP A 157 1.33 -4.76 -13.87
C ASP A 157 2.68 -4.77 -14.60
N ALA A 158 3.69 -5.38 -14.00
CA ALA A 158 5.04 -5.49 -14.56
C ALA A 158 5.09 -6.41 -15.79
N SER A 159 4.17 -7.39 -15.88
CA SER A 159 4.12 -8.36 -16.97
C SER A 159 3.44 -7.84 -18.22
N SER A 160 2.79 -6.67 -18.14
CA SER A 160 2.11 -6.07 -19.28
C SER A 160 2.97 -5.05 -20.04
N ARG A 161 4.20 -4.77 -19.59
CA ARG A 161 5.04 -3.70 -20.16
C ARG A 161 6.55 -3.93 -20.00
N ASN A 162 7.34 -3.25 -20.82
CA ASN A 162 8.77 -3.10 -20.61
C ASN A 162 9.03 -1.87 -19.75
N MET A 163 9.53 -2.06 -18.52
CA MET A 163 9.88 -0.95 -17.64
C MET A 163 11.03 -0.11 -18.20
N ALA A 164 11.98 -0.74 -18.91
CA ALA A 164 13.09 -0.05 -19.55
C ALA A 164 12.65 1.02 -20.57
N ASP A 165 11.47 0.83 -21.17
CA ASP A 165 10.90 1.70 -22.20
C ASP A 165 9.75 2.58 -21.65
N SER A 166 9.44 2.47 -20.36
CA SER A 166 8.35 3.22 -19.73
C SER A 166 8.84 4.54 -19.14
N ASP A 167 7.93 5.49 -18.96
CA ASP A 167 8.18 6.72 -18.21
C ASP A 167 8.00 6.51 -16.69
N GLU A 168 8.51 7.44 -15.89
CA GLU A 168 8.24 7.48 -14.44
C GLU A 168 6.73 7.65 -14.19
N PRO A 169 6.13 6.97 -13.19
CA PRO A 169 6.73 6.07 -12.19
C PRO A 169 6.84 4.59 -12.63
N HIS A 170 6.42 4.26 -13.85
CA HIS A 170 6.29 2.87 -14.33
C HIS A 170 7.59 2.22 -14.79
N ASN A 171 8.70 2.97 -14.75
CA ASN A 171 9.97 2.63 -15.37
C ASN A 171 10.97 1.86 -14.49
N ARG A 172 10.59 1.54 -13.24
CA ARG A 172 11.51 0.91 -12.30
C ARG A 172 10.80 0.10 -11.23
N TRP A 173 11.61 -0.68 -10.52
CA TRP A 173 11.28 -1.24 -9.23
C TRP A 173 11.64 -0.26 -8.12
N TRP A 174 10.75 -0.11 -7.16
CA TRP A 174 10.91 0.70 -5.97
C TRP A 174 11.11 -0.22 -4.76
N PRO A 175 12.08 0.05 -3.88
CA PRO A 175 12.09 -0.60 -2.57
C PRO A 175 10.84 -0.20 -1.79
N LEU A 176 10.38 -1.08 -0.91
CA LEU A 176 9.30 -0.73 0.02
C LEU A 176 9.72 0.43 0.94
N THR A 177 8.94 1.49 0.95
CA THR A 177 9.17 2.72 1.73
C THR A 177 7.90 3.15 2.46
N PHE A 178 8.08 3.97 3.50
CA PHE A 178 7.02 4.39 4.40
C PHE A 178 7.01 5.90 4.64
N GLU A 179 5.82 6.48 4.62
CA GLU A 179 5.51 7.77 5.26
C GLU A 179 4.96 7.52 6.66
N TYR A 180 5.11 8.51 7.55
CA TYR A 180 4.68 8.38 8.94
C TYR A 180 3.55 9.33 9.27
N ASP A 181 2.48 8.78 9.83
CA ASP A 181 1.37 9.52 10.40
C ASP A 181 1.24 9.09 11.87
N GLY A 182 1.96 9.81 12.75
CA GLY A 182 2.10 9.42 14.15
C GLY A 182 2.83 8.07 14.31
N ASP A 183 2.12 7.07 14.83
CA ASP A 183 2.59 5.70 15.00
C ASP A 183 2.19 4.78 13.83
N ILE A 184 1.51 5.30 12.81
CA ILE A 184 1.11 4.56 11.60
C ILE A 184 2.21 4.66 10.55
N SER A 185 2.60 3.52 9.98
CA SER A 185 3.45 3.46 8.79
C SER A 185 2.59 3.34 7.54
N ARG A 186 2.64 4.35 6.66
CA ARG A 186 1.91 4.36 5.38
C ARG A 186 2.84 3.92 4.25
N VAL A 187 2.56 2.75 3.69
CA VAL A 187 3.27 2.23 2.52
C VAL A 187 2.98 3.13 1.33
N THR A 188 4.04 3.65 0.71
CA THR A 188 3.92 4.47 -0.48
C THR A 188 5.12 4.26 -1.39
N GLU A 189 4.93 4.62 -2.65
CA GLU A 189 6.00 4.63 -3.65
C GLU A 189 6.81 5.91 -3.45
N SER A 190 8.15 5.77 -3.41
CA SER A 190 9.07 6.92 -3.37
C SER A 190 9.07 7.74 -2.07
N ALA A 191 8.65 7.17 -0.93
CA ALA A 191 8.85 7.83 0.35
C ALA A 191 10.32 7.85 0.79
N GLU A 192 10.65 8.80 1.65
CA GLU A 192 11.99 8.91 2.23
C GLU A 192 12.25 7.88 3.35
N GLY A 193 11.20 7.39 4.01
CA GLY A 193 11.30 6.47 5.14
C GLY A 193 11.59 5.03 4.71
N GLN A 194 12.77 4.51 5.07
CA GLN A 194 13.13 3.11 4.84
C GLN A 194 12.65 2.16 5.96
N TYR A 195 12.14 2.71 7.06
CA TYR A 195 11.80 1.93 8.25
C TYR A 195 10.34 2.16 8.65
N LEU A 196 9.81 1.32 9.51
CA LEU A 196 8.52 1.48 10.14
C LEU A 196 8.60 2.56 11.24
N SER A 197 7.46 3.16 11.56
CA SER A 197 7.28 4.13 12.66
C SER A 197 7.65 3.57 14.04
N GLY A 198 7.63 2.24 14.21
CA GLY A 198 7.84 1.56 15.48
C GLY A 198 8.27 0.10 15.35
N SER A 199 8.35 -0.58 16.50
CA SER A 199 8.70 -2.00 16.63
C SER A 199 7.62 -2.73 17.44
N GLY A 200 7.68 -4.07 17.55
CA GLY A 200 6.94 -4.81 18.59
C GLY A 200 5.74 -5.67 18.15
N PRO A 201 4.75 -5.16 17.38
CA PRO A 201 3.60 -5.97 17.00
C PRO A 201 3.95 -7.25 16.24
N GLY A 202 3.23 -8.33 16.54
CA GLY A 202 3.44 -9.64 15.90
C GLY A 202 3.25 -9.61 14.38
N TRP A 203 2.37 -8.74 13.88
CA TRP A 203 2.15 -8.59 12.43
C TRP A 203 3.40 -8.19 11.66
N ILE A 204 4.34 -7.47 12.28
CA ILE A 204 5.58 -7.05 11.62
C ILE A 204 6.37 -8.28 11.18
N ALA A 205 6.54 -9.26 12.06
CA ALA A 205 7.27 -10.48 11.76
C ALA A 205 6.49 -11.38 10.78
N ASP A 206 5.19 -11.53 11.00
CA ASP A 206 4.34 -12.39 10.17
C ASP A 206 4.29 -11.89 8.71
N LEU A 207 4.22 -10.57 8.52
CA LEU A 207 4.26 -9.93 7.20
C LEU A 207 5.67 -9.84 6.58
N GLY A 208 6.71 -10.27 7.31
CA GLY A 208 8.09 -10.28 6.80
C GLY A 208 8.73 -8.90 6.78
N LEU A 209 8.26 -8.00 7.65
CA LEU A 209 8.68 -6.61 7.73
C LEU A 209 9.74 -6.37 8.81
N SER A 210 10.32 -7.44 9.39
CA SER A 210 11.26 -7.33 10.50
C SER A 210 12.50 -6.48 10.21
N SER A 211 13.02 -6.48 8.98
CA SER A 211 14.20 -5.66 8.67
C SER A 211 13.87 -4.19 8.39
N TYR A 212 12.58 -3.85 8.29
CA TYR A 212 12.12 -2.46 8.26
C TYR A 212 11.92 -1.91 9.67
N VAL A 213 12.16 -2.68 10.73
CA VAL A 213 12.09 -2.15 12.11
C VAL A 213 13.31 -1.26 12.39
N PRO A 214 13.13 -0.03 12.92
CA PRO A 214 14.27 0.79 13.33
C PRO A 214 15.03 0.15 14.48
N ARG A 215 16.36 0.08 14.38
CA ARG A 215 17.23 -0.62 15.35
C ARG A 215 17.08 -0.17 16.81
N GLU A 216 16.78 1.11 17.01
CA GLU A 216 16.74 1.75 18.33
C GLU A 216 15.32 2.15 18.74
N SER A 217 14.28 1.64 18.05
CA SER A 217 12.90 2.01 18.39
C SER A 217 12.39 1.26 19.61
N THR A 218 12.06 2.03 20.65
CA THR A 218 11.32 1.57 21.84
C THR A 218 9.81 1.82 21.72
N ARG A 219 9.37 2.48 20.64
CA ARG A 219 7.97 2.83 20.44
C ARG A 219 7.24 1.69 19.71
N PRO A 220 6.06 1.27 20.21
CA PRO A 220 5.25 0.30 19.49
C PRO A 220 4.79 0.89 18.15
N ALA A 221 4.80 0.08 17.08
CA ALA A 221 4.14 0.48 15.84
C ALA A 221 2.61 0.46 16.03
N GLY A 222 1.92 1.51 15.61
CA GLY A 222 0.47 1.66 15.74
C GLY A 222 -0.33 0.97 14.64
N GLY A 223 0.31 0.69 13.51
CA GLY A 223 -0.27 -0.09 12.42
C GLY A 223 0.37 0.21 11.06
N LEU A 224 -0.15 -0.47 10.05
CA LEU A 224 0.25 -0.36 8.66
C LEU A 224 -0.93 0.10 7.81
N SER A 225 -0.71 1.13 6.98
CA SER A 225 -1.68 1.65 6.00
C SER A 225 -0.97 2.06 4.70
N GLY A 226 -1.61 2.85 3.83
CA GLY A 226 -1.05 3.30 2.56
C GLY A 226 -1.58 2.50 1.36
N ASN A 227 -0.78 2.42 0.29
CA ASN A 227 -1.17 1.82 -0.98
C ASN A 227 -1.75 0.39 -0.81
N LEU A 228 -3.07 0.24 -1.05
CA LEU A 228 -3.80 -1.00 -0.76
C LEU A 228 -3.25 -2.18 -1.55
N ALA A 229 -2.99 -1.99 -2.85
CA ALA A 229 -2.47 -3.05 -3.70
C ALA A 229 -1.13 -3.60 -3.17
N THR A 230 -0.26 -2.73 -2.66
CA THR A 230 1.03 -3.15 -2.08
C THR A 230 0.82 -3.88 -0.75
N LEU A 231 -0.08 -3.39 0.11
CA LEU A 231 -0.42 -4.04 1.39
C LEU A 231 -0.95 -5.46 1.18
N PHE A 232 -1.91 -5.66 0.29
CA PHE A 232 -2.42 -7.00 -0.04
C PHE A 232 -1.35 -7.87 -0.72
N GLY A 233 -0.42 -7.27 -1.45
CA GLY A 233 0.75 -7.97 -1.98
C GLY A 233 1.61 -8.54 -0.85
N ILE A 234 1.95 -7.72 0.15
CA ILE A 234 2.71 -8.12 1.33
C ILE A 234 1.95 -9.20 2.12
N ILE A 235 0.65 -9.00 2.38
CA ILE A 235 -0.20 -9.98 3.07
C ILE A 235 -0.20 -11.31 2.32
N SER A 236 -0.30 -11.30 1.00
CA SER A 236 -0.29 -12.54 0.20
C SER A 236 1.03 -13.31 0.26
N MET A 237 2.13 -12.62 0.58
CA MET A 237 3.44 -13.23 0.76
C MET A 237 3.66 -13.79 2.16
N SER A 238 2.84 -13.42 3.15
CA SER A 238 2.89 -13.96 4.51
C SER A 238 2.62 -15.47 4.59
N CYS A 239 1.96 -16.06 3.59
CA CYS A 239 1.76 -17.50 3.47
C CYS A 239 2.04 -18.00 2.04
N SER A 240 2.14 -19.32 1.86
CA SER A 240 2.25 -19.93 0.53
C SER A 240 0.98 -19.69 -0.31
N HIS A 241 1.13 -19.53 -1.63
CA HIS A 241 0.00 -19.30 -2.55
C HIS A 241 -1.14 -20.34 -2.40
N ARG A 242 -0.82 -21.61 -2.09
CA ARG A 242 -1.80 -22.69 -1.91
C ARG A 242 -2.73 -22.51 -0.72
N HIS A 243 -2.35 -21.66 0.22
CA HIS A 243 -3.09 -21.42 1.47
C HIS A 243 -3.68 -20.01 1.53
N PHE A 244 -3.35 -19.15 0.56
CA PHE A 244 -3.81 -17.76 0.57
C PHE A 244 -5.34 -17.69 0.64
N ASP A 245 -6.04 -18.45 -0.21
CA ASP A 245 -7.49 -18.40 -0.28
C ASP A 245 -8.19 -18.83 1.01
N SER A 246 -7.65 -19.87 1.67
CA SER A 246 -8.16 -20.34 2.97
C SER A 246 -7.81 -19.42 4.13
N MET A 247 -6.79 -18.58 3.97
CA MET A 247 -6.21 -17.77 5.05
C MET A 247 -6.79 -16.35 5.05
N ILE A 248 -6.92 -15.74 3.88
CA ILE A 248 -7.16 -14.29 3.75
C ILE A 248 -8.46 -13.83 4.41
N THR A 249 -9.49 -14.67 4.44
CA THR A 249 -10.79 -14.39 5.08
C THR A 249 -10.77 -14.49 6.61
N HIS A 250 -9.63 -14.86 7.22
CA HIS A 250 -9.51 -15.09 8.66
C HIS A 250 -8.40 -14.27 9.34
N VAL A 251 -7.40 -13.81 8.59
CA VAL A 251 -6.23 -13.14 9.19
C VAL A 251 -6.43 -11.68 9.51
N LEU A 252 -7.41 -11.04 8.87
CA LEU A 252 -7.74 -9.65 9.11
C LEU A 252 -9.21 -9.55 9.51
N ARG A 253 -9.45 -9.04 10.71
CA ARG A 253 -10.80 -8.79 11.24
C ARG A 253 -10.74 -7.66 12.25
N ASP A 254 -11.66 -6.72 12.18
CA ASP A 254 -11.68 -5.53 13.04
C ASP A 254 -10.37 -4.71 12.92
N HIS A 255 -9.79 -4.67 11.71
CA HIS A 255 -8.49 -4.07 11.39
C HIS A 255 -7.30 -4.65 12.20
N ARG A 256 -7.47 -5.85 12.79
CA ARG A 256 -6.43 -6.51 13.58
C ARG A 256 -5.91 -7.74 12.86
N TRP A 257 -4.58 -7.84 12.83
CA TRP A 257 -3.90 -9.03 12.37
C TRP A 257 -4.09 -10.15 13.40
N ARG A 258 -4.65 -11.27 12.95
CA ARG A 258 -4.88 -12.47 13.77
C ARG A 258 -3.75 -13.50 13.64
N GLY A 259 -2.86 -13.33 12.67
CA GLY A 259 -1.83 -14.31 12.34
C GLY A 259 -2.39 -15.59 11.74
N HIS A 260 -1.47 -16.47 11.33
CA HIS A 260 -1.80 -17.80 10.83
C HIS A 260 -0.66 -18.77 11.14
N SER A 261 -0.94 -20.07 11.12
CA SER A 261 0.07 -21.12 11.37
C SER A 261 0.74 -21.64 10.09
N HIS A 262 0.36 -21.15 8.92
CA HIS A 262 0.99 -21.54 7.66
C HIS A 262 2.44 -21.05 7.58
N ARG A 263 3.29 -21.85 6.95
CA ARG A 263 4.66 -21.45 6.62
C ARG A 263 4.61 -20.17 5.76
N ASP A 264 5.57 -19.28 5.99
CA ASP A 264 5.73 -18.13 5.14
C ASP A 264 5.89 -18.55 3.67
N GLY A 265 5.30 -17.76 2.78
CA GLY A 265 5.42 -18.00 1.35
C GLY A 265 6.49 -17.14 0.71
N ARG A 266 7.35 -16.50 1.51
CA ARG A 266 8.44 -15.67 1.01
C ARG A 266 9.52 -16.60 0.50
N SER A 267 9.59 -16.71 -0.82
CA SER A 267 10.64 -17.44 -1.53
C SER A 267 11.24 -16.50 -2.55
N ASP A 268 12.53 -16.65 -2.79
CA ASP A 268 13.23 -15.85 -3.78
C ASP A 268 12.46 -15.95 -5.11
N GLN A 269 12.33 -14.81 -5.79
CA GLN A 269 11.67 -14.70 -7.09
C GLN A 269 10.14 -14.88 -7.07
N ARG A 270 9.50 -14.89 -5.89
CA ARG A 270 8.03 -14.89 -5.83
C ARG A 270 7.48 -13.49 -6.08
N GLY A 271 6.74 -13.35 -7.18
CA GLY A 271 6.00 -12.16 -7.54
C GLY A 271 4.49 -12.35 -7.41
N VAL A 272 3.78 -11.25 -7.17
CA VAL A 272 2.33 -11.16 -7.30
C VAL A 272 1.93 -9.86 -7.99
N VAL A 273 0.84 -9.90 -8.74
CA VAL A 273 0.15 -8.69 -9.24
C VAL A 273 -1.13 -8.54 -8.44
N VAL A 274 -1.32 -7.37 -7.85
CA VAL A 274 -2.49 -7.06 -7.05
C VAL A 274 -3.30 -5.99 -7.75
N HIS A 275 -4.58 -6.27 -7.93
CA HIS A 275 -5.56 -5.35 -8.47
C HIS A 275 -6.51 -4.93 -7.36
N ILE A 276 -6.74 -3.62 -7.23
CA ILE A 276 -7.80 -3.05 -6.40
C ILE A 276 -8.86 -2.51 -7.36
N TYR A 277 -10.12 -2.79 -7.06
CA TYR A 277 -11.25 -2.36 -7.86
C TYR A 277 -12.27 -1.63 -6.98
N TYR A 278 -13.03 -0.75 -7.62
CA TYR A 278 -14.25 -0.23 -7.03
C TYR A 278 -15.27 -1.36 -6.86
N ASP A 279 -16.05 -1.31 -5.79
CA ASP A 279 -17.16 -2.23 -5.53
C ASP A 279 -18.43 -1.69 -6.22
N PRO A 280 -18.85 -2.30 -7.35
CA PRO A 280 -19.99 -1.80 -8.12
C PRO A 280 -21.33 -1.95 -7.38
N GLU A 281 -21.39 -2.81 -6.36
CA GLU A 281 -22.59 -2.99 -5.54
C GLU A 281 -22.66 -1.96 -4.39
N ASN A 282 -21.62 -1.12 -4.23
CA ASN A 282 -21.56 -0.07 -3.21
C ASN A 282 -20.90 1.21 -3.77
N THR A 283 -21.50 1.81 -4.79
CA THR A 283 -20.96 3.02 -5.44
C THR A 283 -20.84 4.22 -4.50
N GLY A 284 -21.63 4.26 -3.41
CA GLY A 284 -21.56 5.29 -2.39
C GLY A 284 -20.34 5.16 -1.47
N GLY A 285 -19.94 3.93 -1.11
CA GLY A 285 -18.78 3.66 -0.25
C GLY A 285 -17.52 3.23 -1.02
N SER A 286 -17.60 3.07 -2.33
CA SER A 286 -16.48 2.63 -3.18
C SER A 286 -16.32 3.56 -4.38
N ASN A 287 -15.75 4.73 -4.13
CA ASN A 287 -15.57 5.77 -5.14
C ASN A 287 -14.18 6.44 -5.03
N TRP A 288 -13.95 7.43 -5.89
CA TRP A 288 -12.69 8.14 -6.04
C TRP A 288 -12.31 8.99 -4.82
N GLU A 289 -13.22 9.26 -3.89
CA GLU A 289 -12.92 9.91 -2.61
C GLU A 289 -12.64 8.87 -1.53
N THR A 290 -13.48 7.84 -1.44
CA THR A 290 -13.45 6.88 -0.33
C THR A 290 -12.22 5.96 -0.33
N ILE A 291 -11.82 5.41 -1.49
CA ILE A 291 -10.66 4.50 -1.52
C ILE A 291 -9.34 5.23 -1.21
N PRO A 292 -9.04 6.41 -1.82
CA PRO A 292 -7.86 7.18 -1.42
C PRO A 292 -7.88 7.61 0.04
N TYR A 293 -9.07 7.93 0.59
CA TYR A 293 -9.20 8.21 2.02
C TYR A 293 -8.74 7.01 2.86
N ILE A 294 -9.18 5.77 2.53
CA ILE A 294 -8.72 4.56 3.22
C ILE A 294 -7.19 4.43 3.15
N GLU A 295 -6.58 4.67 1.98
CA GLU A 295 -5.12 4.57 1.78
C GLU A 295 -4.34 5.56 2.67
N PHE A 296 -4.72 6.85 2.63
CA PHE A 296 -3.82 7.92 3.07
C PHE A 296 -4.31 8.73 4.28
N GLU A 297 -5.60 8.69 4.61
CA GLU A 297 -6.17 9.50 5.70
C GLU A 297 -6.88 8.64 6.76
N GLY A 298 -7.27 7.42 6.40
CA GLY A 298 -7.99 6.50 7.25
C GLY A 298 -7.13 5.88 8.36
N SER A 299 -7.82 5.09 9.18
CA SER A 299 -7.19 4.22 10.18
C SER A 299 -6.26 3.19 9.52
N PRO A 300 -5.31 2.60 10.28
CA PRO A 300 -4.50 1.50 9.77
C PRO A 300 -5.35 0.34 9.27
N LEU A 301 -4.99 -0.18 8.10
CA LEU A 301 -5.59 -1.40 7.56
C LEU A 301 -5.20 -2.61 8.41
N VAL A 302 -3.98 -2.61 8.97
CA VAL A 302 -3.44 -3.69 9.81
C VAL A 302 -2.93 -3.12 11.14
N ARG A 303 -3.32 -3.76 12.25
CA ARG A 303 -2.85 -3.49 13.62
C ARG A 303 -2.42 -4.75 14.34
#